data_AF-A0A7I7UFR5-F1
#
_entry.id   AF-A0A7I7UFR5-F1
#
_cell.length_a   1.000
_cell.length_b   1.000
_cell.length_c   1.000
_cell.angle_alpha   90.00
_cell.angle_beta   90.00
_cell.angle_gamma   90.00
#
_symmetry.space_group_name_H-M   'P 1'
#
loop_
_entity.id
_entity.type
_entity.pdbx_description
1 polymer ?
#
loop_
_entity_poly.entity_id
_entity_poly.type
_entity_poly.pdbx_seq_one_letter_code
_entity_poly.pdbx_strand_id
1 'polypeptide(L)'
;MPLTISTFWRLDPADYGRPGAVLENAALELPEGRISRDLATHHGIALASWDSVDLVGRVHALGVVTHVDKPRRLATVDWRRAEFTLVPSPQGRQQWIHRPCFKFDDRVAEGYNLARHFSDRFSAGATALQRPDSAWSPPPRVSEHRPELETRTHSESRRNRVAPTGEIIASRTRGIFMGNRADGSRWLICELDFPRNLKEPRKYEKLFFFDEAVALAAGHRPCFTCRRDRYRDYFAAVQSALERPIEGANELDGLLRAARQKPPVTALLETLPDGTFIRLAPDDIRLIWKGQLHRWTTTGYTESIALIDFDVDEAEVLTPAPSLGALRHGYPVVAHPSIAEGN
;
A
#
# COMPACT_ATOMS: atom_id res chain seq x y z
N MET A 1 31.05 15.63 -10.45
CA MET A 1 30.91 14.33 -9.73
C MET A 1 29.58 14.35 -8.99
N PRO A 2 28.79 13.26 -8.97
CA PRO A 2 27.58 13.22 -8.14
C PRO A 2 27.98 13.39 -6.66
N LEU A 3 27.23 14.23 -5.94
CA LEU A 3 27.42 14.43 -4.50
C LEU A 3 27.03 13.15 -3.76
N THR A 4 28.03 12.38 -3.32
CA THR A 4 27.80 11.17 -2.52
C THR A 4 27.69 11.55 -1.05
N ILE A 5 26.47 11.69 -0.55
CA ILE A 5 26.20 11.97 0.86
C ILE A 5 26.28 10.67 1.64
N SER A 6 27.14 10.62 2.67
CA SER A 6 27.34 9.42 3.50
C SER A 6 26.91 9.59 4.95
N THR A 7 26.74 10.84 5.42
CA THR A 7 26.33 11.14 6.81
C THR A 7 24.99 11.87 6.81
N PHE A 8 24.08 11.39 7.66
CA PHE A 8 22.71 11.89 7.73
C PHE A 8 22.31 12.27 9.14
N TRP A 9 21.56 13.36 9.26
CA TRP A 9 21.04 13.90 10.50
C TRP A 9 19.52 13.97 10.47
N ARG A 10 18.88 13.77 11.62
CA ARG A 10 17.48 14.10 11.86
C ARG A 10 17.40 15.43 12.59
N LEU A 11 16.50 16.29 12.15
CA LEU A 11 16.11 17.53 12.84
C LEU A 11 14.59 17.57 12.99
N ASP A 12 14.10 17.78 14.21
CA ASP A 12 12.67 18.00 14.46
C ASP A 12 12.27 19.40 14.00
N PRO A 13 11.28 19.56 13.09
CA PRO A 13 10.80 20.88 12.73
C PRO A 13 10.22 21.67 13.92
N ALA A 14 9.74 21.01 14.98
CA ALA A 14 9.14 21.70 16.13
C ALA A 14 10.08 22.75 16.76
N ASP A 15 11.39 22.54 16.69
CA ASP A 15 12.40 23.46 17.24
C ASP A 15 12.76 24.63 16.30
N TYR A 16 12.34 24.57 15.03
CA TYR A 16 12.68 25.57 13.99
C TYR A 16 11.45 26.24 13.36
N GLY A 17 10.26 25.99 13.92
CA GLY A 17 8.99 26.54 13.44
C GLY A 17 8.25 25.64 12.44
N ARG A 18 7.30 26.20 11.68
CA ARG A 18 6.53 25.40 10.71
C ARG A 18 7.48 24.81 9.66
N PRO A 19 7.33 23.52 9.26
CA PRO A 19 8.21 22.89 8.25
C PRO A 19 8.33 23.70 6.94
N GLY A 20 7.28 24.44 6.56
CA GLY A 20 7.30 25.34 5.40
C GLY A 20 8.25 26.52 5.52
N ALA A 21 8.41 27.09 6.72
CA ALA A 21 9.30 28.23 6.95
C ALA A 21 10.78 27.82 6.88
N VAL A 22 11.11 26.61 7.34
CA VAL A 22 12.47 26.05 7.26
C VAL A 22 12.89 25.80 5.81
N LEU A 23 11.95 25.46 4.93
CA LEU A 23 12.21 25.25 3.50
C LEU A 23 12.51 26.54 2.73
N GLU A 24 11.98 27.66 3.20
CA GLU A 24 12.15 28.98 2.57
C GLU A 24 13.41 29.70 3.06
N ASN A 25 13.99 29.26 4.18
CA ASN A 25 15.21 29.81 4.75
C ASN A 25 16.40 28.86 4.55
N ALA A 26 17.38 29.29 3.77
CA ALA A 26 18.61 28.53 3.57
C ALA A 26 19.51 28.53 4.82
N ALA A 27 19.35 29.50 5.73
CA ALA A 27 20.12 29.56 6.97
C ALA A 27 19.43 28.74 8.07
N LEU A 28 20.18 27.81 8.64
CA LEU A 28 19.78 26.96 9.76
C LEU A 28 20.64 27.28 10.98
N GLU A 29 20.01 27.72 12.06
CA GLU A 29 20.66 27.80 13.36
C GLU A 29 20.86 26.40 13.93
N LEU A 30 22.07 26.09 14.39
CA LEU A 30 22.40 24.79 14.93
C LEU A 30 22.20 24.77 16.45
N PRO A 31 21.42 23.81 16.98
CA PRO A 31 21.17 23.72 18.40
C PRO A 31 22.46 23.31 19.12
N GLU A 32 22.52 23.61 20.41
CA GLU A 32 23.64 23.19 21.25
C GLU A 32 23.76 21.67 21.29
N GLY A 33 25.01 21.19 21.36
CA GLY A 33 25.31 19.77 21.47
C GLY A 33 26.02 19.20 20.26
N ARG A 34 25.65 17.98 19.89
CA ARG A 34 26.47 17.17 18.97
C ARG A 34 26.42 17.71 17.54
N ILE A 35 25.27 18.17 17.08
CA ILE A 35 25.11 18.64 15.69
C ILE A 35 25.93 19.92 15.42
N SER A 36 26.03 20.86 16.37
CA SER A 36 26.84 22.08 16.17
C SER A 36 28.34 21.80 16.08
N ARG A 37 28.81 20.67 16.64
CA ARG A 37 30.22 20.23 16.54
C ARG A 37 30.50 19.38 15.30
N ASP A 38 29.62 18.43 15.03
CA ASP A 38 29.87 17.31 14.11
C ASP A 38 29.23 17.52 12.73
N LEU A 39 28.33 18.49 12.55
CA LEU A 39 27.78 18.81 11.23
C LEU A 39 28.88 19.41 10.33
N ALA A 40 28.92 18.96 9.08
CA ALA A 40 29.89 19.39 8.09
C ALA A 40 29.22 19.55 6.72
N THR A 41 29.91 20.22 5.81
CA THR A 41 29.49 20.36 4.42
C THR A 41 29.25 19.00 3.78
N HIS A 42 28.25 18.92 2.91
CA HIS A 42 27.76 17.71 2.24
C HIS A 42 27.12 16.66 3.16
N HIS A 43 26.91 16.95 4.44
CA HIS A 43 26.00 16.14 5.25
C HIS A 43 24.54 16.33 4.78
N GLY A 44 23.77 15.25 4.87
CA GLY A 44 22.33 15.27 4.63
C GLY A 44 21.56 15.53 5.92
N ILE A 45 20.53 16.35 5.84
CA ILE A 45 19.58 16.62 6.92
C ILE A 45 18.19 16.17 6.49
N ALA A 46 17.59 15.26 7.25
CA ALA A 46 16.17 14.95 7.17
C ALA A 46 15.42 15.80 8.20
N LEU A 47 14.61 16.74 7.73
CA LEU A 47 13.68 17.48 8.57
C LEU A 47 12.46 16.59 8.81
N ALA A 48 12.32 16.06 10.02
CA ALA A 48 11.36 15.00 10.28
C ALA A 48 10.76 15.07 11.69
N SER A 49 9.43 15.03 11.78
CA SER A 49 8.69 15.00 13.04
C SER A 49 8.40 13.57 13.47
N TRP A 50 8.23 13.36 14.78
CA TRP A 50 7.75 12.07 15.30
C TRP A 50 6.22 12.04 15.30
N ASP A 51 5.64 10.93 14.83
CA ASP A 51 4.22 10.63 14.96
C ASP A 51 4.04 9.51 16.00
N SER A 52 3.51 9.87 17.17
CA SER A 52 3.30 8.94 18.27
C SER A 52 2.15 7.96 18.06
N VAL A 53 1.22 8.26 17.14
CA VAL A 53 0.05 7.41 16.86
C VAL A 53 0.46 6.29 15.92
N ASP A 54 1.09 6.64 14.79
CA ASP A 54 1.54 5.68 13.79
C ASP A 54 2.92 5.07 14.12
N LEU A 55 3.61 5.59 15.15
CA LEU A 55 4.96 5.20 15.57
C LEU A 55 5.99 5.32 14.44
N VAL A 56 5.93 6.43 13.69
CA VAL A 56 6.80 6.71 12.54
C VAL A 56 7.43 8.10 12.62
N GLY A 57 8.61 8.25 12.02
CA GLY A 57 9.19 9.54 11.72
C GLY A 57 8.69 10.08 10.38
N ARG A 58 7.92 11.16 10.36
CA ARG A 58 7.45 11.81 9.12
C ARG A 58 8.49 12.80 8.63
N VAL A 59 9.12 12.50 7.49
CA VAL A 59 10.06 13.40 6.80
C VAL A 59 9.25 14.39 5.96
N HIS A 60 9.58 15.68 6.11
CA HIS A 60 8.93 16.80 5.41
C HIS A 60 9.86 17.42 4.35
N ALA A 61 11.17 17.34 4.59
CA ALA A 61 12.18 17.89 3.71
C ALA A 61 13.53 17.17 3.85
N LEU A 62 14.33 17.25 2.80
CA LEU A 62 15.73 16.87 2.79
C LEU A 62 16.59 18.10 2.51
N GLY A 63 17.70 18.24 3.21
CA GLY A 63 18.59 19.38 3.10
C GLY A 63 20.05 18.94 2.94
N VAL A 64 20.76 19.48 1.95
CA VAL A 64 22.20 19.25 1.80
C VAL A 64 22.94 20.45 2.37
N VAL A 65 23.80 20.21 3.35
CA VAL A 65 24.59 21.28 3.95
C VAL A 65 25.62 21.78 2.93
N THR A 66 25.55 23.05 2.57
CA THR A 66 26.48 23.70 1.63
C THR A 66 27.57 24.47 2.34
N HIS A 67 27.31 24.95 3.56
CA HIS A 67 28.28 25.66 4.39
C HIS A 67 27.99 25.49 5.88
N VAL A 68 29.02 25.55 6.73
CA VAL A 68 28.90 25.54 8.20
C VAL A 68 29.83 26.57 8.82
N ASP A 69 29.27 27.54 9.54
CA ASP A 69 29.97 28.50 10.41
C ASP A 69 29.84 28.01 11.86
N LYS A 70 30.81 27.21 12.31
CA LYS A 70 30.81 26.64 13.67
C LYS A 70 30.85 27.69 14.77
N PRO A 71 31.68 28.76 14.71
CA PRO A 71 31.67 29.84 15.71
C PRO A 71 30.30 30.50 15.88
N ARG A 72 29.56 30.75 14.79
CA ARG A 72 28.22 31.35 14.85
C ARG A 72 27.09 30.32 15.02
N ARG A 73 27.39 29.02 15.00
CA ARG A 73 26.42 27.92 14.98
C ARG A 73 25.38 28.08 13.86
N LEU A 74 25.84 28.46 12.67
CA LEU A 74 24.99 28.59 11.50
C LEU A 74 25.40 27.58 10.44
N ALA A 75 24.43 27.00 9.76
CA ALA A 75 24.65 26.20 8.56
C ALA A 75 23.81 26.75 7.41
N THR A 76 24.39 26.77 6.21
CA THR A 76 23.61 27.00 4.99
C THR A 76 23.21 25.64 4.43
N VAL A 77 21.92 25.46 4.16
CA VAL A 77 21.34 24.19 3.73
C VAL A 77 20.53 24.41 2.46
N ASP A 78 20.82 23.61 1.43
CA ASP A 78 20.01 23.55 0.22
C ASP A 78 18.86 22.57 0.43
N TRP A 79 17.64 23.09 0.60
CA TRP A 79 16.46 22.30 0.93
C TRP A 79 15.67 21.85 -0.30
N ARG A 80 15.13 20.62 -0.24
CA ARG A 80 14.16 20.08 -1.18
C ARG A 80 13.01 19.46 -0.41
N ARG A 81 11.77 19.78 -0.82
CA ARG A 81 10.57 19.12 -0.30
C ARG A 81 10.62 17.62 -0.54
N ALA A 82 10.29 16.85 0.48
CA ALA A 82 10.20 15.39 0.38
C ALA A 82 9.28 14.86 1.47
N GLU A 83 8.25 14.10 1.08
CA GLU A 83 7.30 13.51 2.01
C GLU A 83 7.42 11.99 2.00
N PHE A 84 7.87 11.43 3.12
CA PHE A 84 7.91 9.98 3.35
C PHE A 84 8.04 9.67 4.84
N THR A 85 7.89 8.41 5.22
CA THR A 85 7.98 7.97 6.62
C THR A 85 9.17 7.04 6.85
N LEU A 86 9.82 7.21 7.98
CA LEU A 86 10.83 6.30 8.52
C LEU A 86 10.22 5.50 9.67
N VAL A 87 10.41 4.18 9.68
CA VAL A 87 9.83 3.30 10.71
C VAL A 87 10.95 2.84 11.64
N PRO A 88 11.16 3.50 12.79
CA PRO A 88 12.20 3.11 13.73
C PRO A 88 11.87 1.83 14.50
N SER A 89 12.93 1.07 14.79
CA SER A 89 12.91 -0.02 15.76
C SER A 89 12.49 0.48 17.14
N PRO A 90 12.08 -0.39 18.08
CA PRO A 90 11.71 0.04 19.44
C PRO A 90 12.76 0.92 20.14
N GLN A 91 14.05 0.59 19.99
CA GLN A 91 15.15 1.43 20.50
C GLN A 91 15.28 2.73 19.71
N GLY A 92 15.09 2.69 18.39
CA GLY A 92 15.05 3.87 17.54
C GLY A 92 13.96 4.85 17.97
N ARG A 93 12.76 4.36 18.33
CA ARG A 93 11.64 5.20 18.79
C ARG A 93 12.04 6.07 19.98
N GLN A 94 12.83 5.54 20.90
CA GLN A 94 13.34 6.31 22.04
C GLN A 94 14.23 7.48 21.58
N GLN A 95 15.02 7.30 20.51
CA GLN A 95 15.79 8.42 19.92
C GLN A 95 14.85 9.47 19.31
N TRP A 96 13.79 9.06 18.60
CA TRP A 96 12.83 9.98 17.97
C TRP A 96 12.01 10.78 19.00
N ILE A 97 11.63 10.15 20.11
CA ILE A 97 10.82 10.76 21.17
C ILE A 97 11.65 11.76 21.99
N HIS A 98 12.87 11.38 22.38
CA HIS A 98 13.62 12.15 23.39
C HIS A 98 14.67 13.10 22.81
N ARG A 99 14.98 13.00 21.51
CA ARG A 99 16.06 13.79 20.91
C ARG A 99 15.56 14.66 19.76
N PRO A 100 15.54 16.00 19.93
CA PRO A 100 15.15 16.91 18.87
C PRO A 100 16.07 16.83 17.63
N CYS A 101 17.35 16.51 17.85
CA CYS A 101 18.28 16.22 16.77
C CYS A 101 19.19 15.02 17.08
N PHE A 102 19.54 14.24 16.06
CA PHE A 102 20.53 13.18 16.17
C PHE A 102 21.13 12.79 14.81
N LYS A 103 22.36 12.27 14.83
CA LYS A 103 22.97 11.61 13.66
C LYS A 103 22.41 10.19 13.53
N PHE A 104 22.01 9.79 12.33
CA PHE A 104 21.67 8.40 12.05
C PHE A 104 22.93 7.53 12.11
N ASP A 105 22.83 6.37 12.75
CA ASP A 105 23.83 5.31 12.61
C ASP A 105 23.91 4.86 11.15
N ASP A 106 25.11 4.53 10.65
CA ASP A 106 25.33 4.25 9.24
C ASP A 106 24.47 3.07 8.75
N ARG A 107 24.30 2.01 9.57
CA ARG A 107 23.44 0.86 9.22
C ARG A 107 21.96 1.24 9.24
N VAL A 108 21.57 2.16 10.12
CA VAL A 108 20.18 2.65 10.19
C VAL A 108 19.89 3.55 8.98
N ALA A 109 20.82 4.42 8.61
CA ALA A 109 20.72 5.26 7.41
C ALA A 109 20.66 4.44 6.13
N GLU A 110 21.45 3.36 6.06
CA GLU A 110 21.40 2.37 4.97
C GLU A 110 20.07 1.63 4.94
N GLY A 111 19.59 1.14 6.09
CA GLY A 111 18.27 0.49 6.21
C GLY A 111 17.10 1.38 5.81
N TYR A 112 17.22 2.69 6.00
CA TYR A 112 16.27 3.70 5.49
C TYR A 112 16.55 4.16 4.06
N ASN A 113 17.66 3.73 3.48
CA ASN A 113 18.12 4.11 2.14
C ASN A 113 18.20 5.63 1.95
N LEU A 114 18.70 6.34 2.98
CA LEU A 114 18.74 7.81 2.98
C LEU A 114 19.58 8.35 1.82
N ALA A 115 20.73 7.73 1.53
CA ALA A 115 21.58 8.13 0.41
C ALA A 115 20.81 8.19 -0.93
N ARG A 116 19.93 7.22 -1.19
CA ARG A 116 19.08 7.23 -2.39
C ARG A 116 18.03 8.34 -2.35
N HIS A 117 17.37 8.54 -1.21
CA HIS A 117 16.40 9.63 -1.06
C HIS A 117 17.03 11.01 -1.33
N PHE A 118 18.28 11.23 -0.92
CA PHE A 118 19.04 12.43 -1.25
C PHE A 118 19.44 12.46 -2.73
N SER A 119 20.00 11.37 -3.27
CA SER A 119 20.35 11.30 -4.68
C SER A 119 19.16 11.61 -5.60
N ASP A 120 17.99 11.01 -5.34
CA ASP A 120 16.77 11.22 -6.13
C ASP A 120 16.33 12.70 -6.15
N ARG A 121 16.61 13.48 -5.11
CA ARG A 121 16.16 14.87 -4.95
C ARG A 121 17.20 15.91 -5.35
N PHE A 122 18.48 15.55 -5.33
CA PHE A 122 19.60 16.44 -5.59
C PHE A 122 20.40 16.05 -6.85
N SER A 123 19.95 15.05 -7.60
CA SER A 123 20.46 14.76 -8.95
C SER A 123 20.12 15.90 -9.91
N ALA A 124 21.08 16.26 -10.76
CA ALA A 124 20.96 17.37 -11.70
C ALA A 124 19.75 17.18 -12.63
N GLY A 125 18.75 18.06 -12.51
CA GLY A 125 17.57 18.09 -13.39
C GLY A 125 16.22 18.30 -12.68
N ALA A 126 16.13 18.16 -11.36
CA ALA A 126 14.90 18.44 -10.61
C ALA A 126 14.80 19.94 -10.26
N THR A 127 14.54 20.78 -11.26
CA THR A 127 14.31 22.21 -11.06
C THR A 127 12.96 22.46 -10.38
N ALA A 128 12.97 23.46 -9.51
CA ALA A 128 11.89 23.99 -8.68
C ALA A 128 10.46 23.91 -9.25
N LEU A 129 9.53 23.66 -8.33
CA LEU A 129 8.07 23.84 -8.45
C LEU A 129 7.68 25.00 -9.38
N GLN A 130 7.14 24.70 -10.56
CA GLN A 130 6.33 25.64 -11.33
C GLN A 130 4.87 25.53 -10.88
N ARG A 131 4.29 26.69 -10.54
CA ARG A 131 2.85 26.89 -10.28
C ARG A 131 2.03 26.55 -11.52
N PRO A 132 0.78 26.08 -11.38
CA PRO A 132 -0.08 25.84 -12.53
C PRO A 132 -0.65 27.18 -12.99
N ASP A 133 -0.26 27.66 -14.16
CA ASP A 133 -1.09 28.61 -14.92
C ASP A 133 -0.97 28.38 -16.43
N SER A 134 -2.16 28.18 -17.01
CA SER A 134 -2.55 28.39 -18.40
C SER A 134 -2.11 27.41 -19.51
N ALA A 135 -3.13 26.86 -20.15
CA ALA A 135 -3.25 26.47 -21.56
C ALA A 135 -2.24 25.47 -22.15
N TRP A 136 -2.57 24.18 -22.04
CA TRP A 136 -2.02 23.15 -22.92
C TRP A 136 -2.66 23.27 -24.32
N SER A 137 -1.83 23.52 -25.34
CA SER A 137 -2.13 23.20 -26.74
C SER A 137 -1.16 22.12 -27.23
N PRO A 138 -1.63 21.06 -27.90
CA PRO A 138 -0.74 19.98 -28.35
C PRO A 138 0.07 20.39 -29.59
N PRO A 139 1.35 20.00 -29.70
CA PRO A 139 2.14 20.20 -30.92
C PRO A 139 1.71 19.24 -32.05
N PRO A 140 1.96 19.60 -33.32
CA PRO A 140 1.47 18.84 -34.47
C PRO A 140 2.25 17.53 -34.64
N ARG A 141 1.54 16.49 -35.11
CA ARG A 141 2.13 15.18 -35.41
C ARG A 141 3.02 15.29 -36.65
N VAL A 142 4.30 14.98 -36.49
CA VAL A 142 5.17 14.62 -37.61
C VAL A 142 5.22 13.10 -37.67
N SER A 143 4.80 12.56 -38.81
CA SER A 143 4.81 11.13 -39.13
C SER A 143 6.20 10.71 -39.58
N GLU A 144 6.83 9.81 -38.84
CA GLU A 144 7.95 9.03 -39.37
C GLU A 144 7.68 7.54 -39.19
N HIS A 145 7.85 6.84 -40.31
CA HIS A 145 7.56 5.43 -40.53
C HIS A 145 8.19 4.52 -39.47
N ARG A 146 7.36 3.71 -38.81
CA ARG A 146 7.78 2.54 -38.04
C ARG A 146 7.44 1.30 -38.88
N PRO A 147 8.39 0.38 -39.11
CA PRO A 147 8.16 -0.77 -39.99
C PRO A 147 7.06 -1.68 -39.42
N GLU A 148 6.40 -2.36 -40.35
CA GLU A 148 5.15 -3.08 -40.21
C GLU A 148 5.13 -4.08 -39.06
N LEU A 149 3.94 -4.09 -38.46
CA LEU A 149 3.50 -4.90 -37.35
C LEU A 149 3.46 -6.37 -37.79
N GLU A 150 4.46 -7.16 -37.40
CA GLU A 150 4.25 -8.61 -37.31
C GLU A 150 3.18 -8.84 -36.23
N THR A 151 1.98 -9.18 -36.72
CA THR A 151 0.85 -9.70 -35.97
C THR A 151 1.30 -10.87 -35.09
N ARG A 152 1.63 -10.56 -33.83
CA ARG A 152 1.66 -11.56 -32.76
C ARG A 152 0.25 -12.06 -32.52
N THR A 153 -0.10 -13.14 -33.22
CA THR A 153 -1.24 -13.99 -32.93
C THR A 153 -1.19 -14.44 -31.45
N HIS A 154 -2.22 -14.05 -30.71
CA HIS A 154 -2.68 -14.52 -29.40
C HIS A 154 -1.67 -15.32 -28.53
N SER A 155 -0.91 -14.61 -27.69
CA SER A 155 -0.25 -15.23 -26.54
C SER A 155 -1.28 -15.39 -25.40
N GLU A 156 -1.40 -16.62 -24.91
CA GLU A 156 -2.33 -17.10 -23.87
C GLU A 156 -2.56 -16.11 -22.71
N SER A 157 -3.78 -16.08 -22.17
CA SER A 157 -4.05 -15.29 -20.96
C SER A 157 -3.12 -15.74 -19.84
N ARG A 158 -2.34 -14.80 -19.28
CA ARG A 158 -1.41 -15.09 -18.18
C ARG A 158 -2.17 -15.75 -17.02
N ARG A 159 -1.58 -16.78 -16.40
CA ARG A 159 -2.06 -17.39 -15.16
C ARG A 159 -1.78 -16.45 -13.99
N ASN A 160 -2.62 -15.42 -13.86
CA ASN A 160 -2.45 -14.41 -12.83
C ASN A 160 -3.79 -13.84 -12.35
N ARG A 161 -4.87 -14.58 -12.56
CA ARG A 161 -6.20 -14.31 -12.02
C ARG A 161 -6.45 -15.25 -10.86
N VAL A 162 -7.11 -14.78 -9.82
CA VAL A 162 -7.42 -15.58 -8.63
C VAL A 162 -8.91 -15.89 -8.62
N ALA A 163 -9.24 -17.16 -8.51
CA ALA A 163 -10.60 -17.64 -8.28
C ALA A 163 -11.00 -17.50 -6.79
N PRO A 164 -12.30 -17.54 -6.44
CA PRO A 164 -12.75 -17.53 -5.04
C PRO A 164 -12.12 -18.63 -4.19
N THR A 165 -11.77 -19.76 -4.81
CA THR A 165 -11.06 -20.89 -4.19
C THR A 165 -9.60 -20.60 -3.85
N GLY A 166 -9.05 -19.47 -4.30
CA GLY A 166 -7.63 -19.15 -4.24
C GLY A 166 -6.80 -19.74 -5.38
N GLU A 167 -7.39 -20.51 -6.30
CA GLU A 167 -6.70 -21.04 -7.47
C GLU A 167 -6.24 -19.92 -8.40
N ILE A 168 -5.01 -20.03 -8.92
CA ILE A 168 -4.47 -19.11 -9.93
C ILE A 168 -4.76 -19.64 -11.33
N ILE A 169 -5.68 -18.96 -12.01
CA ILE A 169 -6.21 -19.34 -13.32
C ILE A 169 -5.76 -18.38 -14.42
N ALA A 170 -5.82 -18.86 -15.66
CA ALA A 170 -5.69 -18.06 -16.87
C ALA A 170 -7.07 -17.53 -17.26
N SER A 171 -7.23 -16.21 -17.30
CA SER A 171 -8.46 -15.59 -17.83
C SER A 171 -8.15 -14.23 -18.46
N ARG A 172 -8.90 -13.90 -19.52
CA ARG A 172 -8.82 -12.61 -20.23
C ARG A 172 -9.60 -11.51 -19.51
N THR A 173 -10.53 -11.88 -18.63
CA THR A 173 -11.39 -10.96 -17.89
C THR A 173 -10.55 -10.01 -17.07
N ARG A 174 -10.87 -8.73 -17.13
CA ARG A 174 -10.24 -7.72 -16.27
C ARG A 174 -11.05 -7.62 -15.00
N GLY A 175 -10.34 -7.56 -13.88
CA GLY A 175 -10.94 -7.30 -12.59
C GLY A 175 -10.61 -5.90 -12.11
N ILE A 176 -11.20 -5.51 -10.98
CA ILE A 176 -11.08 -4.15 -10.42
C ILE A 176 -10.00 -4.03 -9.33
N PHE A 177 -9.36 -5.13 -8.92
CA PHE A 177 -8.26 -5.10 -7.95
C PHE A 177 -7.04 -5.91 -8.38
N MET A 178 -5.87 -5.51 -7.88
CA MET A 178 -4.62 -6.28 -7.97
C MET A 178 -4.30 -6.88 -6.60
N GLY A 179 -3.54 -7.97 -6.59
CA GLY A 179 -2.97 -8.56 -5.40
C GLY A 179 -1.48 -8.81 -5.51
N ASN A 180 -0.88 -9.10 -4.37
CA ASN A 180 0.45 -9.65 -4.30
C ASN A 180 0.52 -10.79 -3.29
N ARG A 181 1.41 -11.72 -3.58
CA ARG A 181 1.90 -12.73 -2.65
C ARG A 181 3.33 -12.34 -2.25
N ALA A 182 3.49 -11.43 -1.29
CA ALA A 182 4.85 -11.10 -0.81
C ALA A 182 5.34 -12.27 0.06
N ASP A 183 6.31 -13.05 -0.45
CA ASP A 183 7.02 -14.15 0.22
C ASP A 183 6.15 -14.99 1.19
N GLY A 184 4.94 -15.33 0.76
CA GLY A 184 4.02 -16.24 1.45
C GLY A 184 3.38 -15.76 2.76
N SER A 185 3.72 -14.58 3.28
CA SER A 185 3.19 -14.06 4.56
C SER A 185 2.05 -13.06 4.39
N ARG A 186 2.03 -12.29 3.30
CA ARG A 186 1.11 -11.15 3.12
C ARG A 186 0.34 -11.27 1.82
N TRP A 187 -0.95 -11.53 1.94
CA TRP A 187 -1.92 -11.70 0.85
C TRP A 187 -2.81 -10.46 0.84
N LEU A 188 -2.48 -9.49 -0.03
CA LEU A 188 -3.10 -8.17 0.00
C LEU A 188 -3.97 -7.90 -1.23
N ILE A 189 -5.04 -7.14 -1.01
CA ILE A 189 -5.91 -6.54 -2.01
C ILE A 189 -5.46 -5.10 -2.18
N CYS A 190 -5.09 -4.73 -3.40
CA CYS A 190 -4.53 -3.43 -3.71
C CYS A 190 -5.28 -2.73 -4.84
N GLU A 191 -5.25 -1.40 -4.83
CA GLU A 191 -5.74 -0.59 -5.95
C GLU A 191 -4.90 -0.83 -7.22
N LEU A 192 -5.57 -0.85 -8.38
CA LEU A 192 -4.91 -0.97 -9.68
C LEU A 192 -4.00 0.23 -9.93
N ASP A 193 -4.57 1.43 -9.82
CA ASP A 193 -3.94 2.70 -10.18
C ASP A 193 -3.35 3.41 -8.96
N PHE A 194 -2.56 2.68 -8.18
CA PHE A 194 -1.79 3.26 -7.10
C PHE A 194 -0.35 3.51 -7.55
N PRO A 195 0.19 4.73 -7.43
CA PRO A 195 1.59 5.01 -7.73
C PRO A 195 2.48 4.25 -6.75
N ARG A 196 3.00 3.11 -7.22
CA ARG A 196 3.92 2.28 -6.45
C ARG A 196 5.32 2.78 -6.76
N ASN A 197 6.00 3.31 -5.76
CA ASN A 197 7.44 3.51 -5.85
C ASN A 197 8.12 2.13 -5.81
N LEU A 198 8.16 1.45 -6.95
CA LEU A 198 8.78 0.14 -7.12
C LEU A 198 10.30 0.35 -7.25
N LYS A 199 10.94 0.73 -6.13
CA LYS A 199 12.39 0.95 -6.06
C LYS A 199 13.22 -0.30 -6.41
N GLU A 200 12.60 -1.49 -6.38
CA GLU A 200 13.14 -2.80 -6.74
C GLU A 200 12.06 -3.66 -7.44
N PRO A 201 12.43 -4.60 -8.34
CA PRO A 201 11.51 -5.58 -8.87
C PRO A 201 11.04 -6.46 -7.70
N ARG A 202 9.81 -6.23 -7.25
CA ARG A 202 9.25 -7.05 -6.17
C ARG A 202 9.18 -8.49 -6.68
N LYS A 203 9.82 -9.43 -5.97
CA LYS A 203 9.72 -10.88 -6.19
C LYS A 203 8.34 -11.42 -5.77
N TYR A 204 7.26 -10.79 -6.24
CA TYR A 204 5.93 -11.34 -6.06
C TYR A 204 5.25 -11.53 -7.40
N GLU A 205 4.39 -12.53 -7.45
CA GLU A 205 3.47 -12.72 -8.55
C GLU A 205 2.41 -11.61 -8.52
N LYS A 206 2.26 -10.87 -9.61
CA LYS A 206 1.20 -9.88 -9.78
C LYS A 206 -0.10 -10.61 -10.02
N LEU A 207 -0.95 -10.72 -9.01
CA LEU A 207 -2.26 -11.35 -9.09
C LEU A 207 -3.33 -10.31 -9.38
N PHE A 208 -4.46 -10.71 -9.94
CA PHE A 208 -5.60 -9.84 -10.19
C PHE A 208 -6.88 -10.53 -9.77
N PHE A 209 -7.77 -9.76 -9.15
CA PHE A 209 -9.06 -10.25 -8.65
C PHE A 209 -10.16 -9.60 -9.46
N PHE A 210 -11.17 -10.39 -9.83
CA PHE A 210 -12.35 -9.88 -10.51
C PHE A 210 -12.98 -8.73 -9.72
N ASP A 211 -13.11 -8.92 -8.40
CA ASP A 211 -13.50 -7.90 -7.43
C ASP A 211 -12.96 -8.18 -6.02
N GLU A 212 -13.44 -7.44 -5.02
CA GLU A 212 -13.00 -7.60 -3.64
C GLU A 212 -13.56 -8.86 -2.99
N ALA A 213 -14.81 -9.24 -3.30
CA ALA A 213 -15.42 -10.45 -2.76
C ALA A 213 -14.61 -11.71 -3.13
N VAL A 214 -14.16 -11.80 -4.39
CA VAL A 214 -13.26 -12.87 -4.85
C VAL A 214 -11.95 -12.86 -4.07
N ALA A 215 -11.39 -11.68 -3.82
CA ALA A 215 -10.13 -11.55 -3.12
C ALA A 215 -10.23 -11.92 -1.63
N LEU A 216 -11.32 -11.53 -0.96
CA LEU A 216 -11.63 -11.92 0.42
C LEU A 216 -11.85 -13.43 0.55
N ALA A 217 -12.54 -14.05 -0.42
CA ALA A 217 -12.73 -15.49 -0.48
C ALA A 217 -11.41 -16.24 -0.66
N ALA A 218 -10.52 -15.71 -1.50
CA ALA A 218 -9.13 -16.19 -1.60
C ALA A 218 -8.28 -15.89 -0.34
N GLY A 219 -8.85 -15.29 0.70
CA GLY A 219 -8.20 -15.01 1.98
C GLY A 219 -7.21 -13.85 1.95
N HIS A 220 -7.37 -12.90 1.03
CA HIS A 220 -6.62 -11.65 1.02
C HIS A 220 -7.31 -10.60 1.90
N ARG A 221 -6.55 -9.63 2.41
CA ARG A 221 -7.09 -8.45 3.10
C ARG A 221 -6.74 -7.16 2.38
N PRO A 222 -7.46 -6.04 2.61
CA PRO A 222 -7.06 -4.76 2.06
C PRO A 222 -5.63 -4.35 2.43
N CYS A 223 -4.92 -3.74 1.49
CA CYS A 223 -3.57 -3.26 1.66
C CYS A 223 -3.55 -1.97 2.50
N PHE A 224 -2.77 -1.96 3.59
CA PHE A 224 -2.61 -0.77 4.45
C PHE A 224 -2.03 0.46 3.73
N THR A 225 -1.34 0.27 2.60
CA THR A 225 -0.68 1.36 1.87
C THR A 225 -1.62 2.04 0.88
N CYS A 226 -2.25 1.27 -0.02
CA CYS A 226 -3.06 1.84 -1.10
C CYS A 226 -4.57 1.81 -0.82
N ARG A 227 -5.01 0.97 0.14
CA ARG A 227 -6.39 0.83 0.56
C ARG A 227 -6.50 1.07 2.06
N ARG A 228 -5.87 2.14 2.56
CA ARG A 228 -5.68 2.37 4.00
C ARG A 228 -6.99 2.42 4.78
N ASP A 229 -7.97 3.17 4.28
CA ASP A 229 -9.26 3.30 4.96
C ASP A 229 -10.01 1.96 4.97
N ARG A 230 -10.03 1.27 3.81
CA ARG A 230 -10.58 -0.11 3.72
C ARG A 230 -9.85 -1.10 4.62
N TYR A 231 -8.54 -0.97 4.80
CA TYR A 231 -7.81 -1.78 5.77
C TYR A 231 -8.27 -1.50 7.19
N ARG A 232 -8.46 -0.22 7.55
CA ARG A 232 -8.92 0.16 8.90
C ARG A 232 -10.33 -0.38 9.16
N ASP A 233 -11.23 -0.22 8.21
CA ASP A 233 -12.59 -0.75 8.28
C ASP A 233 -12.58 -2.28 8.42
N TYR A 234 -11.80 -2.97 7.58
CA TYR A 234 -11.67 -4.42 7.62
C TYR A 234 -11.07 -4.90 8.94
N PHE A 235 -9.99 -4.27 9.40
CA PHE A 235 -9.33 -4.62 10.65
C PHE A 235 -10.27 -4.42 11.85
N ALA A 236 -11.01 -3.30 11.89
CA ALA A 236 -11.99 -3.04 12.93
C ALA A 236 -13.13 -4.08 12.91
N ALA A 237 -13.66 -4.42 11.74
CA ALA A 237 -14.72 -5.42 11.61
C ALA A 237 -14.25 -6.82 12.00
N VAL A 238 -13.01 -7.20 11.65
CA VAL A 238 -12.40 -8.45 12.13
C VAL A 238 -12.24 -8.43 13.65
N GLN A 239 -11.76 -7.33 14.24
CA GLN A 239 -11.63 -7.19 15.69
C GLN A 239 -12.96 -7.40 16.42
N SER A 240 -14.06 -6.85 15.90
CA SER A 240 -15.40 -7.03 16.47
C SER A 240 -15.89 -8.49 16.40
N ALA A 241 -15.42 -9.27 15.42
CA ALA A 241 -15.79 -10.67 15.26
C ALA A 241 -14.98 -11.65 16.12
N LEU A 242 -13.90 -11.20 16.75
CA LEU A 242 -12.99 -12.06 17.52
C LEU A 242 -13.29 -11.97 19.02
N GLU A 243 -13.20 -13.10 19.71
CA GLU A 243 -13.29 -13.16 21.17
C GLU A 243 -12.09 -12.49 21.86
N ARG A 244 -10.92 -12.54 21.22
CA ARG A 244 -9.68 -11.91 21.69
C ARG A 244 -9.20 -10.89 20.66
N PRO A 245 -8.87 -9.65 21.08
CA PRO A 245 -8.28 -8.67 20.18
C PRO A 245 -6.90 -9.13 19.68
N ILE A 246 -6.61 -8.82 18.42
CA ILE A 246 -5.33 -9.00 17.78
C ILE A 246 -4.57 -7.68 17.64
N GLU A 247 -3.24 -7.74 17.64
CA GLU A 247 -2.38 -6.56 17.52
C GLU A 247 -1.82 -6.40 16.10
N GLY A 248 -2.47 -5.52 15.34
CA GLY A 248 -1.98 -5.04 14.05
C GLY A 248 -1.92 -6.08 12.93
N ALA A 249 -1.22 -5.71 11.86
CA ALA A 249 -1.27 -6.43 10.58
C ALA A 249 -0.69 -7.85 10.64
N ASN A 250 0.31 -8.10 11.47
CA ASN A 250 1.01 -9.40 11.53
C ASN A 250 0.12 -10.50 12.10
N GLU A 251 -0.62 -10.22 13.18
CA GLU A 251 -1.58 -11.17 13.74
C GLU A 251 -2.75 -11.39 12.78
N LEU A 252 -3.24 -10.34 12.12
CA LEU A 252 -4.28 -10.48 11.09
C LEU A 252 -3.81 -11.37 9.92
N ASP A 253 -2.59 -11.14 9.42
CA ASP A 253 -1.98 -11.96 8.37
C ASP A 253 -1.83 -13.43 8.83
N GLY A 254 -1.50 -13.65 10.11
CA GLY A 254 -1.46 -14.97 10.75
C GLY A 254 -2.82 -15.66 10.80
N LEU A 255 -3.88 -14.95 11.23
CA LEU A 255 -5.24 -15.46 11.25
C LEU A 255 -5.72 -15.87 9.86
N LEU A 256 -5.50 -15.01 8.86
CA LEU A 256 -5.88 -15.30 7.47
C LEU A 256 -5.09 -16.49 6.90
N ARG A 257 -3.79 -16.58 7.23
CA ARG A 257 -2.97 -17.73 6.85
C ARG A 257 -3.48 -19.03 7.45
N ALA A 258 -3.82 -19.04 8.73
CA ALA A 258 -4.38 -20.21 9.39
C ALA A 258 -5.74 -20.59 8.79
N ALA A 259 -6.60 -19.60 8.52
CA ALA A 259 -7.93 -19.83 7.96
C ALA A 259 -7.89 -20.46 6.55
N ARG A 260 -6.93 -20.06 5.69
CA ARG A 260 -6.74 -20.67 4.35
C ARG A 260 -6.31 -22.14 4.37
N GLN A 261 -5.77 -22.62 5.49
CA GLN A 261 -5.34 -24.01 5.65
C GLN A 261 -6.43 -24.90 6.23
N LYS A 262 -7.52 -24.31 6.72
CA LYS A 262 -8.66 -25.06 7.24
C LYS A 262 -9.57 -25.48 6.08
N PRO A 263 -10.20 -26.67 6.16
CA PRO A 263 -11.26 -27.01 5.24
C PRO A 263 -12.41 -25.99 5.38
N PRO A 264 -13.13 -25.70 4.28
CA PRO A 264 -14.37 -24.94 4.33
C PRO A 264 -15.38 -25.53 5.31
N VAL A 265 -16.21 -24.66 5.89
CA VAL A 265 -17.27 -25.05 6.83
C VAL A 265 -18.63 -24.96 6.15
N THR A 266 -19.57 -25.82 6.55
CA THR A 266 -20.96 -25.71 6.10
C THR A 266 -21.73 -24.72 6.97
N ALA A 267 -22.61 -23.91 6.37
CA ALA A 267 -23.48 -22.99 7.09
C ALA A 267 -24.82 -22.80 6.38
N LEU A 268 -25.84 -22.41 7.16
CA LEU A 268 -27.17 -22.02 6.67
C LEU A 268 -27.07 -20.77 5.79
N LEU A 269 -27.61 -20.85 4.57
CA LEU A 269 -27.53 -19.78 3.57
C LEU A 269 -28.12 -18.47 4.06
N GLU A 270 -29.27 -18.52 4.73
CA GLU A 270 -29.98 -17.35 5.28
C GLU A 270 -29.15 -16.56 6.31
N THR A 271 -28.12 -17.19 6.90
CA THR A 271 -27.27 -16.56 7.94
C THR A 271 -26.01 -15.89 7.37
N LEU A 272 -25.78 -16.02 6.06
CA LEU A 272 -24.56 -15.57 5.42
C LEU A 272 -24.74 -14.14 4.88
N PRO A 273 -23.80 -13.21 5.19
CA PRO A 273 -23.89 -11.84 4.73
C PRO A 273 -23.52 -11.70 3.25
N ASP A 274 -23.91 -10.58 2.65
CA ASP A 274 -23.42 -10.14 1.35
C ASP A 274 -21.88 -10.18 1.27
N GLY A 275 -21.36 -10.62 0.12
CA GLY A 275 -19.92 -10.81 -0.08
C GLY A 275 -19.42 -12.22 0.22
N THR A 276 -20.30 -13.11 0.69
CA THR A 276 -19.92 -14.48 1.02
C THR A 276 -19.93 -15.36 -0.22
N PHE A 277 -18.82 -16.05 -0.46
CA PHE A 277 -18.74 -17.10 -1.47
C PHE A 277 -19.08 -18.45 -0.87
N ILE A 278 -19.93 -19.18 -1.56
CA ILE A 278 -20.34 -20.54 -1.24
C ILE A 278 -20.05 -21.50 -2.39
N ARG A 279 -19.93 -22.79 -2.08
CA ARG A 279 -19.87 -23.88 -3.04
C ARG A 279 -21.06 -24.81 -2.82
N LEU A 280 -21.81 -25.06 -3.88
CA LEU A 280 -22.96 -25.95 -3.91
C LEU A 280 -22.61 -27.29 -4.55
N ALA A 281 -21.74 -27.25 -5.55
CA ALA A 281 -21.16 -28.41 -6.23
C ALA A 281 -19.71 -28.09 -6.63
N PRO A 282 -18.87 -29.07 -7.02
CA PRO A 282 -17.48 -28.83 -7.40
C PRO A 282 -17.27 -27.69 -8.42
N ASP A 283 -18.21 -27.52 -9.36
CA ASP A 283 -18.23 -26.54 -10.44
C ASP A 283 -19.31 -25.44 -10.27
N ASP A 284 -20.03 -25.42 -9.15
CA ASP A 284 -21.01 -24.39 -8.82
C ASP A 284 -20.59 -23.62 -7.57
N ILE A 285 -19.95 -22.46 -7.83
CA ILE A 285 -19.53 -21.48 -6.83
C ILE A 285 -20.38 -20.24 -7.02
N ARG A 286 -21.00 -19.78 -5.95
CA ARG A 286 -21.90 -18.61 -5.98
C ARG A 286 -21.50 -17.55 -4.97
N LEU A 287 -21.77 -16.31 -5.31
CA LEU A 287 -21.69 -15.16 -4.41
C LEU A 287 -23.08 -14.82 -3.89
N ILE A 288 -23.20 -14.70 -2.57
CA ILE A 288 -24.37 -14.10 -1.91
C ILE A 288 -24.26 -12.58 -2.03
N TRP A 289 -25.26 -11.97 -2.65
CA TRP A 289 -25.31 -10.52 -2.85
C TRP A 289 -26.75 -10.02 -2.92
N LYS A 290 -27.14 -9.12 -2.02
CA LYS A 290 -28.44 -8.44 -2.00
C LYS A 290 -29.64 -9.38 -2.14
N GLY A 291 -29.62 -10.49 -1.40
CA GLY A 291 -30.68 -11.50 -1.41
C GLY A 291 -30.69 -12.41 -2.64
N GLN A 292 -29.63 -12.42 -3.44
CA GLN A 292 -29.47 -13.24 -4.63
C GLN A 292 -28.20 -14.10 -4.54
N LEU A 293 -28.24 -15.24 -5.24
CA LEU A 293 -27.10 -16.12 -5.49
C LEU A 293 -26.64 -15.94 -6.94
N HIS A 294 -25.49 -15.31 -7.11
CA HIS A 294 -24.89 -15.10 -8.42
C HIS A 294 -23.82 -16.16 -8.69
N ARG A 295 -23.97 -16.95 -9.75
CA ARG A 295 -22.94 -17.90 -10.16
C ARG A 295 -21.68 -17.17 -10.59
N TRP A 296 -20.53 -17.60 -10.07
CA TRP A 296 -19.23 -17.08 -10.49
C TRP A 296 -18.63 -17.96 -11.58
N THR A 297 -18.14 -17.31 -12.62
CA THR A 297 -17.39 -17.93 -13.71
C THR A 297 -16.07 -17.19 -13.93
N THR A 298 -15.17 -17.76 -14.72
CA THR A 298 -13.90 -17.11 -15.10
C THR A 298 -14.10 -15.85 -15.95
N THR A 299 -15.32 -15.64 -16.47
CA THR A 299 -15.74 -14.49 -17.27
C THR A 299 -16.53 -13.45 -16.47
N GLY A 300 -16.97 -13.76 -15.25
CA GLY A 300 -17.72 -12.86 -14.38
C GLY A 300 -18.90 -13.55 -13.69
N TYR A 301 -19.80 -12.74 -13.13
CA TYR A 301 -21.04 -13.24 -12.54
C TYR A 301 -22.10 -13.49 -13.61
N THR A 302 -22.77 -14.63 -13.49
CA THR A 302 -23.87 -15.08 -14.35
C THR A 302 -24.98 -15.64 -13.47
N GLU A 303 -26.14 -15.95 -14.05
CA GLU A 303 -27.23 -16.71 -13.39
C GLU A 303 -27.54 -16.23 -11.96
N SER A 304 -28.45 -15.26 -11.84
CA SER A 304 -28.96 -14.83 -10.54
C SER A 304 -30.20 -15.66 -10.17
N ILE A 305 -30.21 -16.20 -8.95
CA ILE A 305 -31.39 -16.86 -8.37
C ILE A 305 -31.66 -16.20 -7.02
N ALA A 306 -32.92 -15.90 -6.71
CA ALA A 306 -33.26 -15.36 -5.41
C ALA A 306 -32.96 -16.39 -4.33
N LEU A 307 -32.37 -15.94 -3.22
CA LEU A 307 -31.99 -16.84 -2.12
C LEU A 307 -33.19 -17.62 -1.58
N ILE A 308 -34.38 -17.01 -1.56
CA ILE A 308 -35.64 -17.61 -1.12
C ILE A 308 -36.17 -18.71 -2.05
N ASP A 309 -35.79 -18.67 -3.33
CA ASP A 309 -36.24 -19.62 -4.34
C ASP A 309 -35.26 -20.80 -4.48
N PHE A 310 -34.22 -20.84 -3.64
CA PHE A 310 -33.15 -21.84 -3.72
C PHE A 310 -33.44 -23.01 -2.77
N ASP A 311 -33.57 -24.22 -3.33
CA ASP A 311 -34.00 -25.45 -2.64
C ASP A 311 -32.90 -26.12 -1.78
N VAL A 312 -31.94 -25.32 -1.28
CA VAL A 312 -30.82 -25.80 -0.46
C VAL A 312 -30.65 -24.85 0.72
N ASP A 313 -30.78 -25.38 1.94
CA ASP A 313 -30.68 -24.57 3.16
C ASP A 313 -29.23 -24.32 3.58
N GLU A 314 -28.29 -25.21 3.25
CA GLU A 314 -26.90 -25.17 3.71
C GLU A 314 -25.90 -25.32 2.56
N ALA A 315 -24.78 -24.60 2.64
CA ALA A 315 -23.69 -24.74 1.66
C ALA A 315 -22.30 -24.63 2.30
N GLU A 316 -21.31 -25.13 1.58
CA GLU A 316 -19.90 -24.99 1.92
C GLU A 316 -19.47 -23.52 1.75
N VAL A 317 -18.96 -22.89 2.80
CA VAL A 317 -18.53 -21.48 2.79
C VAL A 317 -17.05 -21.39 2.42
N LEU A 318 -16.77 -20.79 1.26
CA LEU A 318 -15.41 -20.57 0.77
C LEU A 318 -14.77 -19.34 1.41
N THR A 319 -15.56 -18.33 1.78
CA THR A 319 -15.05 -17.12 2.45
C THR A 319 -14.48 -17.48 3.82
N PRO A 320 -13.16 -17.26 4.08
CA PRO A 320 -12.53 -17.68 5.32
C PRO A 320 -13.12 -16.97 6.55
N ALA A 321 -13.12 -17.65 7.70
CA ALA A 321 -13.76 -17.18 8.93
C ALA A 321 -13.43 -15.72 9.32
N PRO A 322 -12.17 -15.21 9.23
CA PRO A 322 -11.90 -13.80 9.53
C PRO A 322 -12.64 -12.85 8.58
N SER A 323 -12.66 -13.13 7.28
CA SER A 323 -13.38 -12.33 6.28
C SER A 323 -14.89 -12.43 6.46
N LEU A 324 -15.42 -13.63 6.75
CA LEU A 324 -16.84 -13.80 7.06
C LEU A 324 -17.26 -13.00 8.30
N GLY A 325 -16.42 -13.00 9.34
CA GLY A 325 -16.59 -12.17 10.53
C GLY A 325 -16.61 -10.67 10.21
N ALA A 326 -15.70 -10.22 9.34
CA ALA A 326 -15.67 -8.83 8.88
C ALA A 326 -16.96 -8.44 8.13
N LEU A 327 -17.45 -9.29 7.23
CA LEU A 327 -18.69 -9.05 6.49
C LEU A 327 -19.90 -8.96 7.43
N ARG A 328 -19.99 -9.86 8.43
CA ARG A 328 -21.04 -9.81 9.46
C ARG A 328 -21.03 -8.53 10.28
N HIS A 329 -19.85 -7.94 10.47
CA HIS A 329 -19.67 -6.68 11.21
C HIS A 329 -19.62 -5.46 10.28
N GLY A 330 -20.22 -5.56 9.08
CA GLY A 330 -20.50 -4.40 8.23
C GLY A 330 -19.32 -3.95 7.37
N TYR A 331 -18.30 -4.78 7.14
CA TYR A 331 -17.25 -4.45 6.19
C TYR A 331 -17.84 -4.23 4.77
N PRO A 332 -17.71 -3.04 4.18
CA PRO A 332 -18.36 -2.69 2.91
C PRO A 332 -17.57 -3.24 1.71
N VAL A 333 -17.66 -4.56 1.50
CA VAL A 333 -17.03 -5.26 0.39
C VAL A 333 -17.53 -4.75 -0.98
N VAL A 334 -16.63 -4.70 -1.96
CA VAL A 334 -16.94 -4.29 -3.33
C VAL A 334 -17.08 -5.49 -4.26
N ALA A 335 -18.26 -5.70 -4.81
CA ALA A 335 -18.49 -6.62 -5.93
C ALA A 335 -18.31 -5.91 -7.28
N HIS A 336 -17.99 -6.66 -8.34
CA HIS A 336 -17.82 -6.12 -9.69
C HIS A 336 -19.15 -5.50 -10.20
N PRO A 337 -19.14 -4.33 -10.88
CA PRO A 337 -20.37 -3.67 -11.35
C PRO A 337 -21.30 -4.56 -12.20
N SER A 338 -20.73 -5.50 -12.95
CA SER A 338 -21.50 -6.44 -13.78
C SER A 338 -22.47 -7.31 -12.97
N ILE A 339 -22.33 -7.41 -11.65
CA ILE A 339 -23.31 -8.10 -10.81
C ILE A 339 -24.70 -7.43 -10.86
N ALA A 340 -24.75 -6.13 -11.17
CA ALA A 340 -25.99 -5.39 -11.35
C ALA A 340 -26.55 -5.50 -12.78
N GLU A 341 -25.74 -5.93 -13.75
CA GLU A 341 -26.10 -6.07 -15.17
C GLU A 341 -26.69 -7.45 -15.49
N GLY A 342 -26.57 -8.42 -14.58
CA GLY A 342 -27.05 -9.80 -14.74
C GLY A 342 -28.50 -10.05 -14.31
N ASN A 343 -29.32 -8.98 -14.23
CA ASN A 343 -30.76 -9.05 -13.96
C ASN A 343 -31.59 -8.89 -15.23
#